data_AF-A0A7X8I7T7-F1
#
_entry.id   AF-A0A7X8I7T7-F1
#
_cell.length_a   1.000
_cell.length_b   1.000
_cell.length_c   1.000
_cell.angle_alpha   90.00
_cell.angle_beta   90.00
_cell.angle_gamma   90.00
#
_symmetry.space_group_name_H-M   'P 1'
#
loop_
_entity.id
_entity.type
_entity.pdbx_description
1 polymer ?
#
loop_
_entity_poly.entity_id
_entity_poly.type
_entity_poly.pdbx_seq_one_letter_code
_entity_poly.pdbx_strand_id
1 'polypeptide(L)'
;MTWARTGEDVRRHGTQKAAILEHLRSGKPLTQDVGRELCGAMRVASRVAELRKAGHLILTLRNAAGVAVYVWLAGPGGVVE
;
A
#
# COMPACT_ATOMS: atom_id res chain seq x y z
N MET A 1 28.17 -2.98 10.00
CA MET A 1 27.23 -1.93 10.44
C MET A 1 25.82 -2.48 10.33
N THR A 2 25.10 -2.60 11.44
CA THR A 2 23.70 -3.04 11.44
C THR A 2 22.83 -1.84 11.09
N TRP A 3 22.16 -1.88 9.94
CA TRP A 3 21.17 -0.85 9.59
C TRP A 3 20.01 -0.94 10.59
N ALA A 4 19.76 0.15 11.33
CA ALA A 4 18.64 0.28 12.23
C ALA A 4 17.65 1.32 11.67
N ARG A 5 16.36 1.00 11.75
CA ARG A 5 15.30 1.92 11.31
C ARG A 5 15.24 3.10 12.26
N THR A 6 15.28 4.32 11.73
CA THR A 6 15.18 5.54 12.54
C THR A 6 13.72 5.84 12.91
N GLY A 7 13.51 6.71 13.90
CA GLY A 7 12.16 7.19 14.24
C GLY A 7 11.51 7.97 13.09
N GLU A 8 12.31 8.63 12.25
CA GLU A 8 11.84 9.30 11.04
C GLU A 8 11.35 8.30 9.98
N ASP A 9 12.09 7.21 9.78
CA ASP A 9 11.66 6.14 8.88
C ASP A 9 10.31 5.53 9.31
N VAL A 10 10.10 5.34 10.61
CA VAL A 10 8.82 4.83 11.15
C VAL A 10 7.68 5.80 10.81
N ARG A 11 7.87 7.10 11.08
CA ARG A 11 6.87 8.14 10.77
C ARG A 11 6.57 8.19 9.27
N ARG A 12 7.61 8.28 8.43
CA ARG A 12 7.48 8.32 6.97
C ARG A 12 6.72 7.10 6.44
N HIS A 13 7.05 5.90 6.92
CA HIS A 13 6.35 4.69 6.51
C HIS A 13 4.89 4.67 6.96
N GLY A 14 4.60 5.23 8.14
CA GLY A 14 3.23 5.45 8.61
C GLY A 14 2.43 6.31 7.65
N THR A 15 2.95 7.48 7.27
CA THR A 15 2.30 8.40 6.32
C THR A 15 2.10 7.78 4.94
N GLN A 16 3.14 7.11 4.40
CA GLN A 16 3.05 6.40 3.12
C GLN A 16 1.95 5.32 3.15
N LYS A 17 1.87 4.56 4.25
CA LYS A 17 0.87 3.49 4.41
C LYS A 17 -0.54 4.05 4.46
N ALA A 18 -0.74 5.15 5.19
CA ALA A 18 -2.03 5.83 5.29
C ALA A 18 -2.50 6.37 3.92
N ALA A 19 -1.62 7.06 3.20
CA ALA A 19 -1.92 7.59 1.87
C ALA A 19 -2.26 6.48 0.85
N ILE A 20 -1.50 5.37 0.88
CA ILE A 20 -1.79 4.20 0.03
C ILE A 20 -3.18 3.62 0.34
N LEU A 21 -3.53 3.49 1.62
CA LEU A 21 -4.82 2.95 2.02
C LEU A 21 -5.96 3.87 1.59
N GLU A 22 -5.81 5.19 1.76
CA GLU A 22 -6.79 6.18 1.32
C GLU A 22 -7.03 6.09 -0.19
N HIS A 23 -5.96 6.07 -0.99
CA HIS A 23 -6.06 5.90 -2.44
C HIS A 23 -6.80 4.60 -2.80
N LEU A 24 -6.42 3.48 -2.20
CA LEU A 24 -7.05 2.19 -2.50
C LEU A 24 -8.53 2.13 -2.08
N ARG A 25 -8.90 2.77 -0.95
CA ARG A 25 -10.30 2.86 -0.50
C ARG A 25 -11.19 3.70 -1.42
N SER A 26 -10.61 4.57 -2.24
CA SER A 26 -11.35 5.28 -3.29
C SER A 26 -11.76 4.38 -4.48
N GLY A 27 -11.44 3.09 -4.43
CA GLY A 27 -11.71 2.12 -5.50
C GLY A 27 -10.72 2.21 -6.66
N LYS A 28 -9.75 3.13 -6.60
CA LYS A 28 -8.76 3.30 -7.66
C LYS A 28 -7.65 2.25 -7.54
N PRO A 29 -7.28 1.59 -8.65
CA PRO A 29 -6.14 0.70 -8.67
C PRO A 29 -4.85 1.48 -8.37
N LEU A 30 -3.89 0.81 -7.73
CA LEU A 30 -2.58 1.37 -7.42
C LEU A 30 -1.48 0.56 -8.08
N THR A 31 -0.58 1.22 -8.80
CA THR A 31 0.65 0.64 -9.34
C THR A 31 1.86 1.14 -8.54
N GLN A 32 3.04 0.57 -8.82
CA GLN A 32 4.29 1.04 -8.22
C GLN A 32 4.59 2.51 -8.57
N ASP A 33 4.39 2.93 -9.82
CA ASP A 33 4.67 4.31 -10.22
C ASP A 33 3.68 5.30 -9.60
N VAL A 34 2.38 4.97 -9.61
CA VAL A 34 1.34 5.80 -8.97
C VAL A 34 1.60 5.95 -7.47
N GLY A 35 1.96 4.87 -6.76
CA GLY A 35 2.26 4.95 -5.33
C GLY A 35 3.57 5.68 -5.01
N ARG A 36 4.53 5.70 -5.94
CA ARG A 36 5.73 6.54 -5.81
C ARG A 36 5.38 8.02 -5.96
N GLU A 37 4.60 8.36 -6.99
CA GLU A 37 4.23 9.74 -7.30
C GLU A 37 3.29 10.34 -6.25
N LEU A 38 2.21 9.64 -5.91
CA LEU A 38 1.16 10.18 -5.04
C LEU A 38 1.45 9.99 -3.56
N CYS A 39 2.12 8.90 -3.17
CA CYS A 39 2.32 8.54 -1.77
C CYS A 39 3.79 8.64 -1.33
N GLY A 40 4.72 8.96 -2.23
CA GLY A 40 6.16 8.97 -1.93
C GLY A 40 6.74 7.60 -1.57
N ALA A 41 6.05 6.51 -1.91
CA ALA A 41 6.43 5.16 -1.51
C ALA A 41 7.37 4.51 -2.53
N MET A 42 8.65 4.39 -2.17
CA MET A 42 9.67 3.77 -3.05
C MET A 42 9.40 2.30 -3.35
N ARG A 43 8.71 1.59 -2.45
CA ARG A 43 8.29 0.20 -2.66
C ARG A 43 6.88 -0.01 -2.14
N VAL A 44 5.90 0.14 -3.03
CA VAL A 44 4.46 0.01 -2.72
C VAL A 44 4.15 -1.36 -2.13
N ALA A 45 4.73 -2.42 -2.70
CA ALA A 45 4.56 -3.79 -2.25
C ALA A 45 4.81 -3.97 -0.73
N SER A 46 5.80 -3.26 -0.16
CA SER A 46 6.11 -3.35 1.27
C SER A 46 5.01 -2.74 2.14
N ARG A 47 4.48 -1.59 1.74
CA ARG A 47 3.36 -0.93 2.45
C ARG A 47 2.07 -1.73 2.32
N VAL A 48 1.80 -2.30 1.15
CA VAL A 48 0.66 -3.20 0.95
C VAL A 48 0.78 -4.46 1.81
N ALA A 49 1.96 -5.05 1.94
CA ALA A 49 2.17 -6.20 2.83
C ALA A 49 1.89 -5.84 4.30
N GLU A 50 2.26 -4.64 4.75
CA GLU A 50 1.93 -4.14 6.09
C GLU A 50 0.42 -3.94 6.28
N LEU A 51 -0.29 -3.42 5.27
CA LEU A 51 -1.75 -3.29 5.31
C LEU A 51 -2.45 -4.65 5.38
N ARG A 52 -1.97 -5.64 4.63
CA ARG A 52 -2.47 -7.02 4.73
C ARG A 52 -2.28 -7.60 6.12
N LYS A 53 -1.12 -7.38 6.73
CA LYS A 53 -0.85 -7.78 8.13
C LYS A 53 -1.78 -7.08 9.12
N ALA A 54 -2.20 -5.86 8.81
CA ALA A 54 -3.17 -5.12 9.60
C ALA A 54 -4.63 -5.56 9.35
N GLY A 55 -4.88 -6.56 8.50
CA GLY A 55 -6.20 -7.14 8.26
C GLY A 55 -6.92 -6.60 7.02
N HIS A 56 -6.29 -5.77 6.18
CA HIS A 56 -6.92 -5.32 4.95
C HIS A 56 -6.85 -6.38 3.85
N LEU A 57 -7.98 -6.64 3.19
CA LEU A 57 -8.05 -7.48 2.00
C LEU A 57 -7.68 -6.64 0.77
N ILE A 58 -6.50 -6.89 0.21
CA ILE A 58 -5.98 -6.20 -0.98
C ILE A 58 -5.56 -7.26 -1.99
N LEU A 59 -6.17 -7.27 -3.18
CA LEU A 59 -5.76 -8.12 -4.29
C LEU A 59 -4.51 -7.57 -4.98
N THR A 60 -3.68 -8.47 -5.49
CA THR A 60 -2.64 -8.13 -6.47
C THR A 60 -2.99 -8.79 -7.79
N LEU A 61 -3.10 -7.97 -8.82
CA LEU A 61 -3.31 -8.37 -10.20
C LEU A 61 -2.11 -7.93 -11.04
N ARG A 62 -2.09 -8.34 -12.31
CA ARG A 62 -1.19 -7.78 -13.31
C ARG A 62 -2.02 -7.14 -14.43
N ASN A 63 -1.62 -5.96 -14.87
CA ASN A 63 -2.23 -5.34 -16.06
C ASN A 63 -1.66 -5.96 -17.35
N ALA A 64 -2.14 -5.50 -18.51
CA ALA A 64 -1.70 -5.97 -19.82
C ALA A 64 -0.18 -5.80 -20.07
N ALA A 65 0.47 -4.85 -19.39
CA ALA A 65 1.92 -4.64 -19.45
C ALA A 65 2.70 -5.50 -18.42
N GLY A 66 2.03 -6.41 -17.71
CA GLY A 66 2.63 -7.26 -16.69
C GLY A 66 2.96 -6.54 -15.37
N VAL A 67 2.56 -5.27 -15.22
CA VAL A 67 2.81 -4.46 -14.03
C VAL A 67 1.84 -4.83 -12.92
N ALA A 68 2.35 -4.96 -11.69
CA ALA A 68 1.54 -5.25 -10.52
C ALA A 68 0.54 -4.11 -10.23
N VAL A 69 -0.71 -4.47 -10.02
CA VAL A 69 -1.81 -3.57 -9.66
C VAL A 69 -2.43 -4.05 -8.35
N TYR A 70 -2.64 -3.12 -7.42
CA TYR A 70 -3.27 -3.39 -6.13
C TYR A 70 -4.67 -2.80 -6.11
N VAL A 71 -5.62 -3.58 -5.60
CA VAL A 71 -7.03 -3.17 -5.45
C VAL A 71 -7.48 -3.56 -4.05
N TRP A 72 -8.09 -2.64 -3.32
CA TRP A 72 -8.64 -2.92 -2.00
C TRP A 72 -10.06 -3.44 -2.12
N LEU A 73 -10.36 -4.48 -1.35
CA LEU A 73 -11.65 -5.16 -1.33
C LEU A 73 -12.39 -4.95 -0.02
N ALA A 74 -11.70 -5.02 1.12
CA ALA A 74 -12.33 -4.94 2.43
C ALA A 74 -11.35 -4.53 3.54
N GLY A 75 -11.90 -3.94 4.60
CA GLY A 75 -11.16 -3.56 5.80
C GLY A 75 -11.02 -4.72 6.79
N PRO A 76 -10.26 -4.53 7.88
CA PRO A 76 -10.17 -5.50 8.97
C PRO A 76 -11.57 -5.73 9.56
N GLY A 77 -12.01 -6.99 9.63
CA GLY A 77 -13.32 -7.36 10.17
C GLY A 77 -14.43 -7.60 9.14
N GLY A 78 -14.21 -7.27 7.87
CA GLY A 78 -15.01 -7.71 6.71
C GLY A 78 -16.49 -7.32 6.70
N VAL A 79 -16.84 -6.25 5.98
CA VAL A 79 -17.71 -6.23 4.78
C VAL A 79 -17.72 -4.79 4.23
N VAL A 80 -17.83 -4.66 2.91
CA VAL A 80 -18.19 -3.41 2.23
C VAL A 80 -19.68 -3.18 2.44
N GLU A 81 -20.05 -2.00 2.96
CA GLU A 81 -21.39 -1.44 2.73
C GLU A 81 -21.52 -0.97 1.28
#